data_AF-F4KS05-F1
#
_entry.id   AF-F4KS05-F1
#
_cell.length_a   1.000
_cell.length_b   1.000
_cell.length_c   1.000
_cell.angle_alpha   90.00
_cell.angle_beta   90.00
_cell.angle_gamma   90.00
#
_symmetry.space_group_name_H-M   'P 1'
#
loop_
_entity.id
_entity.type
_entity.pdbx_description
1 polymer ?
#
loop_
_entity_poly.entity_id
_entity_poly.type
_entity_poly.pdbx_seq_one_letter_code
_entity_poly.pdbx_strand_id
1 'polypeptide(L)'
;MLILRIVLNNKKMKTEQALAMIKNGESLKGVVLEDLDAVQVSARDALSLARSGIVIPEQNVFYDDADIAYDEEIDEVEWSNENLNLSWEEKAKLFSQNKYKPITLEITTNDLEVDTWLRENQERLSEVIKPIVKSLFEAEKMIKVK
;
A
#
# COMPACT_ATOMS: atom_id res chain seq x y z
N MET A 1 -27.16 0.58 43.81
CA MET A 1 -26.67 0.30 42.44
C MET A 1 -26.47 1.64 41.75
N LEU A 2 -25.24 2.14 41.71
CA LEU A 2 -24.90 3.47 41.16
C LEU A 2 -24.64 3.31 39.66
N ILE A 3 -25.55 3.83 38.82
CA ILE A 3 -25.33 3.90 37.38
C ILE A 3 -24.37 5.07 37.14
N LEU A 4 -23.12 4.73 36.80
CA LEU A 4 -22.09 5.65 36.34
C LEU A 4 -22.61 6.44 35.13
N ARG A 5 -22.99 7.70 35.32
CA ARG A 5 -23.10 8.65 34.20
C ARG A 5 -21.68 9.01 33.77
N ILE A 6 -21.12 8.24 32.84
CA ILE A 6 -20.01 8.72 32.03
C ILE A 6 -20.61 9.84 31.16
N VAL A 7 -20.49 11.08 31.62
CA VAL A 7 -20.73 12.25 30.79
C VAL A 7 -19.56 12.29 29.80
N LEU A 8 -19.71 11.57 28.68
CA LEU A 8 -18.95 11.85 27.47
C LEU A 8 -19.33 13.28 27.09
N ASN A 9 -18.41 14.21 27.37
CA ASN A 9 -18.55 15.61 27.02
C ASN A 9 -18.40 15.72 25.50
N ASN A 10 -19.43 15.30 24.77
CA ASN A 10 -19.41 15.24 23.32
C ASN A 10 -19.39 16.67 22.78
N LYS A 11 -18.27 17.07 22.19
CA LYS A 11 -18.12 18.40 21.60
C LYS A 11 -18.90 18.41 20.29
N LYS A 12 -20.01 19.14 20.25
CA LYS A 12 -20.77 19.37 19.01
C LYS A 12 -20.02 20.37 18.14
N MET A 13 -19.93 20.10 16.85
CA MET A 13 -19.39 21.05 15.87
C MET A 13 -19.95 20.79 14.49
N LYS A 14 -19.74 21.76 13.59
CA LYS A 14 -20.08 21.65 12.18
C LYS A 14 -19.07 20.79 11.43
N THR A 15 -19.51 20.18 10.33
CA THR A 15 -18.70 19.32 9.47
C THR A 15 -17.47 20.05 8.94
N GLU A 16 -17.60 21.31 8.51
CA GLU A 16 -16.48 22.14 8.05
C GLU A 16 -15.40 22.35 9.13
N GLN A 17 -15.81 22.53 10.38
CA GLN A 17 -14.89 22.73 11.51
C GLN A 17 -14.15 21.44 11.84
N ALA A 18 -14.83 20.29 11.75
CA ALA A 18 -14.21 18.99 11.93
C ALA A 18 -13.18 18.70 10.83
N LEU A 19 -13.49 19.04 9.57
CA LEU A 19 -12.56 18.91 8.46
C LEU A 19 -11.33 19.82 8.60
N ALA A 20 -11.52 21.05 9.08
CA ALA A 20 -10.41 21.96 9.39
C ALA A 20 -9.49 21.40 10.50
N MET A 21 -10.08 20.80 11.55
CA MET A 21 -9.31 20.14 12.61
C MET A 21 -8.50 18.95 12.08
N ILE A 22 -9.07 18.12 11.19
CA ILE A 22 -8.34 17.01 10.55
C ILE A 22 -7.16 17.54 9.74
N LYS A 23 -7.35 18.62 8.97
CA LYS A 23 -6.27 19.25 8.18
C LYS A 23 -5.13 19.78 9.05
N ASN A 24 -5.45 20.21 10.27
CA ASN A 24 -4.46 20.67 11.26
C ASN A 24 -3.85 19.53 12.10
N GLY A 25 -4.21 18.27 11.86
CA GLY A 25 -3.74 17.11 12.61
C GLY A 25 -4.34 16.98 14.01
N GLU A 26 -5.44 17.68 14.29
CA GLU A 26 -6.12 17.63 15.59
C GLU A 26 -7.06 16.43 15.71
N SER A 27 -7.19 15.90 16.92
CA SER A 27 -8.06 14.73 17.17
C SER A 27 -9.53 15.13 17.24
N LEU A 28 -10.38 14.38 16.54
CA LEU A 28 -11.84 14.49 16.63
C LEU A 28 -12.47 13.52 17.65
N LYS A 29 -11.69 13.02 18.62
CA LYS A 29 -12.19 12.05 19.61
C LYS A 29 -13.28 12.68 20.48
N GLY A 30 -14.48 12.08 20.47
CA GLY A 30 -15.64 12.59 21.22
C GLY A 30 -16.34 13.78 20.56
N VAL A 31 -16.10 14.01 19.27
CA VAL A 31 -16.83 15.02 18.48
C VAL A 31 -18.10 14.40 17.88
N VAL A 32 -19.19 15.17 17.89
CA VAL A 32 -20.44 14.83 17.18
C VAL A 32 -20.76 15.94 16.20
N LEU A 33 -21.01 15.58 14.95
CA LEU A 33 -21.41 16.52 13.92
C LEU A 33 -22.88 16.88 14.07
N GLU A 34 -23.18 18.17 14.10
CA GLU A 34 -24.56 18.67 14.31
C GLU A 34 -25.33 18.91 13.02
N ASP A 35 -24.64 18.97 11.89
CA ASP A 35 -25.15 19.39 10.58
C ASP A 35 -25.21 18.24 9.56
N LEU A 36 -25.08 16.99 10.02
CA LEU A 36 -25.15 15.81 9.15
C LEU A 36 -26.41 15.84 8.30
N ASP A 37 -27.59 16.06 8.89
CA ASP A 37 -28.87 16.01 8.15
C ASP A 37 -29.00 17.07 7.02
N ALA A 38 -28.15 18.10 7.01
CA ALA A 38 -28.24 19.22 6.07
C ALA A 38 -27.03 19.34 5.14
N VAL A 39 -25.95 18.60 5.38
CA VAL A 39 -24.68 18.77 4.67
C VAL A 39 -24.32 17.49 3.91
N GLN A 40 -23.97 17.68 2.63
CA GLN A 40 -23.32 16.66 1.83
C GLN A 40 -21.80 16.86 1.89
N VAL A 41 -21.06 15.76 1.96
CA VAL A 41 -19.60 15.74 2.09
C VAL A 41 -19.01 14.95 0.92
N SER A 42 -17.87 15.37 0.39
CA SER A 42 -17.23 14.60 -0.68
C SER A 42 -16.72 13.25 -0.16
N ALA A 43 -16.60 12.26 -1.04
CA ALA A 43 -16.10 10.94 -0.67
C ALA A 43 -14.73 10.99 0.02
N ARG A 44 -13.83 11.89 -0.41
CA ARG A 44 -12.51 12.09 0.18
C ARG A 44 -12.59 12.61 1.62
N ASP A 45 -13.46 13.58 1.86
CA ASP A 45 -13.64 14.21 3.16
C ASP A 45 -14.37 13.25 4.11
N ALA A 46 -15.35 12.50 3.62
CA ALA A 46 -16.01 11.42 4.35
C ALA A 46 -15.02 10.33 4.78
N LEU A 47 -14.07 9.94 3.92
CA LEU A 47 -13.00 9.00 4.27
C LEU A 47 -12.08 9.57 5.35
N SER A 48 -11.77 10.86 5.29
CA SER A 48 -10.93 11.55 6.28
C SER A 48 -11.60 11.61 7.66
N LEU A 49 -12.91 11.85 7.68
CA LEU A 49 -13.75 11.80 8.90
C LEU A 49 -13.83 10.38 9.46
N ALA A 50 -13.99 9.36 8.60
CA ALA A 50 -14.04 7.97 9.01
C ALA A 50 -12.74 7.50 9.68
N ARG A 51 -11.57 7.89 9.13
CA ARG A 51 -10.25 7.64 9.76
C ARG A 51 -10.13 8.26 11.15
N SER A 52 -10.85 9.36 11.39
CA SER A 52 -10.88 10.05 12.67
C SER A 52 -11.97 9.53 13.62
N GLY A 53 -12.72 8.51 13.20
CA GLY A 53 -13.75 7.83 13.99
C GLY A 53 -15.17 8.37 13.81
N ILE A 54 -15.41 9.26 12.84
CA ILE A 54 -16.74 9.78 12.52
C ILE A 54 -17.24 9.15 11.21
N VAL A 55 -18.30 8.36 11.29
CA VAL A 55 -18.90 7.69 10.13
C VAL A 55 -19.99 8.60 9.55
N ILE A 56 -19.89 8.88 8.25
CA ILE A 56 -20.88 9.65 7.50
C ILE A 56 -21.84 8.67 6.80
N PRO A 57 -23.17 8.86 6.89
CA PRO A 57 -24.13 8.07 6.14
C PRO A 57 -23.89 8.18 4.64
N GLU A 58 -24.02 7.08 3.90
CA GLU A 58 -23.76 7.02 2.46
C GLU A 58 -24.60 8.03 1.67
N GLN A 59 -25.86 8.24 2.06
CA GLN A 59 -26.78 9.19 1.44
C GLN A 59 -26.32 10.67 1.54
N ASN A 60 -25.34 10.96 2.40
CA ASN A 60 -24.75 12.28 2.59
C ASN A 60 -23.38 12.40 1.91
N VAL A 61 -22.91 11.34 1.25
CA VAL A 61 -21.66 11.34 0.50
C VAL A 61 -21.96 11.58 -0.97
N PHE A 62 -21.33 12.60 -1.55
CA PHE A 62 -21.36 12.82 -2.99
C PHE A 62 -19.99 12.52 -3.61
N TYR A 63 -20.04 12.13 -4.88
CA TYR A 63 -18.86 11.87 -5.69
C TYR A 63 -18.77 12.96 -6.76
N ASP A 64 -17.62 13.62 -6.83
CA ASP A 64 -17.32 14.62 -7.85
C ASP A 64 -16.12 14.13 -8.66
N ASP A 65 -16.27 14.09 -9.98
CA ASP A 65 -15.20 13.68 -10.89
C ASP A 65 -14.01 14.64 -10.80
N ALA A 66 -14.21 15.89 -10.38
CA ALA A 66 -13.12 16.84 -10.13
C ALA A 66 -12.22 16.46 -8.93
N ASP A 67 -12.70 15.60 -8.01
CA ASP A 67 -11.90 15.05 -6.91
C ASP A 67 -11.02 13.87 -7.36
N ILE A 68 -11.22 13.36 -8.58
CA ILE A 68 -10.39 12.32 -9.19
C ILE A 68 -9.16 13.01 -9.78
N ALA A 69 -8.06 13.00 -9.03
CA ALA A 69 -6.80 13.55 -9.49
C ALA A 69 -6.16 12.63 -10.53
N TYR A 70 -5.55 13.25 -11.55
CA TYR A 70 -4.69 12.55 -12.49
C TYR A 70 -3.53 11.87 -11.75
N ASP A 71 -3.35 10.58 -12.01
CA ASP A 71 -2.26 9.76 -11.49
C ASP A 71 -1.52 9.13 -12.67
N GLU A 72 -0.32 9.63 -12.95
CA GLU A 72 0.54 9.16 -14.05
C GLU A 72 0.78 7.64 -13.97
N GLU A 73 0.82 7.05 -12.77
CA GLU A 73 1.04 5.62 -12.57
C GLU A 73 -0.19 4.76 -12.89
N ILE A 74 -1.38 5.35 -13.02
CA ILE A 74 -2.64 4.64 -13.26
C ILE A 74 -3.22 5.01 -14.63
N ASP A 75 -3.22 6.31 -14.95
CA ASP A 75 -3.88 6.87 -16.11
C ASP A 75 -3.05 6.68 -17.41
N GLU A 76 -1.72 6.64 -17.31
CA GLU A 76 -0.84 6.38 -18.46
C GLU A 76 -0.52 4.90 -18.67
N VAL A 77 -0.98 4.03 -17.77
CA VAL A 77 -0.76 2.59 -17.90
C VAL A 77 -1.66 2.03 -19.00
N GLU A 78 -1.05 1.51 -20.06
CA GLU A 78 -1.73 0.65 -21.01
C GLU A 78 -2.04 -0.70 -20.35
N TRP A 79 -3.26 -0.87 -19.87
CA TRP A 79 -3.73 -2.11 -19.29
C TRP A 79 -3.81 -3.21 -20.36
N SER A 80 -2.96 -4.23 -20.26
CA SER A 80 -3.01 -5.37 -21.17
C SER A 80 -4.27 -6.20 -20.93
N ASN A 81 -5.13 -6.32 -21.93
CA ASN A 81 -6.35 -7.14 -21.87
C ASN A 81 -6.08 -8.66 -21.93
N GLU A 82 -4.83 -9.08 -22.11
CA GLU A 82 -4.42 -10.48 -22.31
C GLU A 82 -4.89 -11.41 -21.18
N ASN A 83 -5.04 -10.88 -19.96
CA ASN A 83 -5.41 -11.66 -18.78
C ASN A 83 -6.89 -11.51 -18.38
N LEU A 84 -7.70 -10.70 -19.07
CA LEU A 84 -9.10 -10.46 -18.69
C LEU A 84 -9.96 -11.72 -18.87
N ASN A 85 -9.68 -12.50 -19.92
CA ASN A 85 -10.44 -13.70 -20.29
C ASN A 85 -10.06 -14.97 -19.49
N LEU A 86 -9.09 -14.88 -18.58
CA LEU A 86 -8.69 -16.00 -17.74
C LEU A 86 -9.66 -16.16 -16.57
N SER A 87 -10.01 -17.41 -16.28
CA SER A 87 -10.75 -17.75 -15.06
C SER A 87 -9.94 -17.36 -13.81
N TRP A 88 -10.62 -17.21 -12.67
CA TRP A 88 -9.96 -16.92 -11.40
C TRP A 88 -8.87 -17.96 -11.04
N GLU A 89 -9.08 -19.23 -11.40
CA GLU A 89 -8.09 -20.30 -11.19
C GLU A 89 -6.86 -20.17 -12.08
N GLU A 90 -7.04 -19.73 -13.34
CA GLU A 90 -5.93 -19.49 -14.28
C GLU A 90 -5.15 -18.23 -13.90
N LYS A 91 -5.84 -17.17 -13.47
CA LYS A 91 -5.20 -15.98 -12.89
C LYS A 91 -4.36 -16.36 -11.66
N ALA A 92 -4.91 -17.17 -10.76
CA ALA A 92 -4.18 -17.65 -9.58
C ALA A 92 -2.93 -18.49 -9.95
N LYS A 93 -3.01 -19.30 -11.02
CA LYS A 93 -1.86 -20.06 -11.55
C LYS A 93 -0.80 -19.14 -12.15
N LEU A 94 -1.17 -18.11 -12.92
CA LEU A 94 -0.21 -17.14 -13.45
C LEU A 94 0.49 -16.34 -12.35
N PHE A 95 -0.26 -15.88 -11.35
CA PHE A 95 0.32 -15.25 -10.15
C PHE A 95 1.27 -16.19 -9.40
N SER A 96 0.97 -17.49 -9.38
CA SER A 96 1.83 -18.51 -8.77
C SER A 96 3.06 -18.85 -9.62
N GLN A 97 2.97 -18.75 -10.94
CA GLN A 97 4.07 -18.98 -11.88
C GLN A 97 5.05 -17.79 -11.95
N ASN A 98 4.56 -16.57 -11.71
CA ASN A 98 5.38 -15.36 -11.56
C ASN A 98 6.06 -15.24 -10.19
N LYS A 99 5.92 -16.23 -9.29
CA LYS A 99 6.86 -16.35 -8.18
C LYS A 99 8.20 -16.79 -8.76
N TYR A 100 9.14 -15.83 -8.84
CA TYR A 100 10.54 -16.09 -9.15
C TYR A 100 11.00 -17.36 -8.45
N LYS A 101 11.24 -18.43 -9.22
CA LYS A 101 11.85 -19.64 -8.67
C LYS A 101 13.27 -19.28 -8.25
N PRO A 102 13.67 -19.51 -6.98
CA PRO A 102 15.02 -19.21 -6.55
C PRO A 102 16.01 -20.05 -7.36
N ILE A 103 16.98 -19.37 -7.98
CA ILE A 103 18.10 -20.02 -8.64
C ILE A 103 19.12 -20.36 -7.55
N THR A 104 19.49 -21.64 -7.45
CA THR A 104 20.53 -22.10 -6.51
C THR A 104 21.88 -22.01 -7.20
N LEU A 105 22.82 -21.26 -6.62
CA LEU A 105 24.21 -21.16 -7.05
C LEU A 105 25.07 -21.96 -6.09
N GLU A 106 25.71 -23.02 -6.59
CA GLU A 106 26.69 -23.79 -5.81
C GLU A 106 28.08 -23.20 -6.02
N ILE A 107 28.74 -22.85 -4.92
CA ILE A 107 30.10 -22.31 -4.90
C ILE A 107 30.97 -23.29 -4.14
N THR A 108 32.05 -23.74 -4.75
CA THR A 108 33.07 -24.58 -4.13
C THR A 108 34.42 -23.94 -4.26
N THR A 109 35.25 -24.08 -3.23
CA THR A 109 36.63 -23.62 -3.25
C THR A 109 37.57 -24.78 -2.91
N ASN A 110 38.86 -24.64 -3.23
CA ASN A 110 39.87 -25.66 -2.90
C ASN A 110 40.44 -25.47 -1.49
N ASP A 111 39.80 -24.66 -0.65
CA ASP A 111 40.26 -24.28 0.68
C ASP A 111 39.16 -24.56 1.72
N LEU A 112 39.48 -25.42 2.68
CA LEU A 112 38.55 -25.86 3.72
C LEU A 112 38.14 -24.70 4.66
N GLU A 113 39.04 -23.75 4.89
CA GLU A 113 38.75 -22.58 5.73
C GLU A 113 37.75 -21.66 5.03
N VAL A 114 37.95 -21.44 3.72
CA VAL A 114 37.05 -20.63 2.89
C VAL A 114 35.67 -21.29 2.76
N ASP A 115 35.61 -22.60 2.51
CA ASP A 115 34.35 -23.34 2.43
C ASP A 115 33.56 -23.30 3.76
N THR A 116 34.25 -23.35 4.89
CA THR A 116 33.62 -23.23 6.21
C THR A 116 33.07 -21.83 6.42
N TRP A 117 33.87 -20.81 6.11
CA TRP A 117 33.44 -19.41 6.19
C TRP A 117 32.25 -19.10 5.28
N LEU A 118 32.22 -19.66 4.07
CA LEU A 118 31.11 -19.52 3.12
C LEU A 118 29.80 -20.09 3.68
N ARG A 119 29.86 -21.22 4.40
CA ARG A 119 28.69 -21.84 5.05
C ARG A 119 28.15 -21.02 6.21
N GLU A 120 29.04 -20.44 7.01
CA GLU A 120 28.65 -19.62 8.16
C GLU A 120 28.10 -18.25 7.77
N ASN A 121 28.50 -17.73 6.59
CA ASN A 121 28.16 -16.38 6.14
C ASN A 121 27.19 -16.35 4.95
N GLN A 122 26.46 -17.44 4.68
CA GLN A 122 25.58 -17.57 3.50
C GLN A 122 24.60 -16.39 3.32
N GLU A 123 24.01 -15.91 4.41
CA GLU A 123 23.03 -14.81 4.37
C GLU A 123 23.68 -13.50 3.92
N ARG A 124 24.84 -13.15 4.49
CA ARG A 124 25.63 -11.96 4.11
C ARG A 124 26.20 -12.07 2.69
N LEU A 125 26.60 -13.27 2.28
CA LEU A 125 27.07 -13.53 0.91
C LEU A 125 25.96 -13.31 -0.11
N SER A 126 24.71 -13.62 0.21
CA SER A 126 23.57 -13.33 -0.64
C SER A 126 23.47 -11.84 -0.96
N GLU A 127 23.70 -10.97 0.02
CA GLU A 127 23.66 -9.51 -0.15
C GLU A 127 24.78 -8.99 -1.05
N VAL A 128 25.97 -9.61 -0.99
CA VAL A 128 27.14 -9.20 -1.77
C VAL A 128 27.12 -9.79 -3.19
N ILE A 129 26.66 -11.03 -3.36
CA ILE A 129 26.67 -11.72 -4.66
C ILE A 129 25.56 -11.20 -5.57
N LYS A 130 24.38 -10.87 -5.05
CA LYS A 130 23.25 -10.32 -5.82
C LYS A 130 23.64 -9.15 -6.74
N PRO A 131 24.27 -8.06 -6.25
CA PRO A 131 24.65 -6.94 -7.11
C PRO A 131 25.71 -7.35 -8.13
N ILE A 132 26.64 -8.24 -7.80
CA ILE A 132 27.68 -8.73 -8.73
C ILE A 132 27.04 -9.49 -9.89
N VAL A 133 26.10 -10.41 -9.61
CA VAL A 133 25.39 -11.17 -10.65
C VAL A 133 24.57 -10.23 -11.54
N LYS A 134 23.95 -9.19 -10.96
CA LYS A 134 23.21 -8.18 -11.73
C LYS A 134 24.15 -7.40 -12.67
N SER A 135 25.29 -6.93 -12.18
CA SER A 135 26.28 -6.23 -13.01
C SER A 135 26.86 -7.12 -14.10
N LEU A 136 27.07 -8.41 -13.83
CA LEU A 136 27.51 -9.37 -14.84
C LEU A 136 26.48 -9.52 -15.96
N PHE A 137 25.20 -9.63 -15.62
CA PHE A 137 24.11 -9.70 -16.58
C PHE A 137 24.00 -8.44 -17.45
N GLU A 138 24.13 -7.26 -16.83
CA GLU A 138 24.12 -5.98 -17.55
C GLU A 138 25.31 -5.86 -18.51
N ALA A 139 26.50 -6.27 -18.07
CA ALA A 139 27.71 -6.31 -18.91
C ALA A 139 27.56 -7.29 -20.08
N GLU A 140 27.01 -8.49 -19.86
CA GLU A 140 26.75 -9.46 -20.92
C GLU A 140 25.76 -8.92 -21.97
N LYS A 141 24.71 -8.22 -21.52
CA LYS A 141 23.76 -7.54 -22.42
C LYS A 141 24.46 -6.48 -23.28
N MET A 142 25.38 -5.70 -22.72
CA MET A 142 26.13 -4.70 -23.48
C MET A 142 27.06 -5.32 -24.53
N ILE A 143 27.62 -6.51 -24.25
CA ILE A 143 28.49 -7.23 -25.18
C ILE A 143 27.69 -7.87 -26.33
N LYS A 144 26.48 -8.38 -26.06
CA LYS A 144 25.60 -9.00 -27.07
C LYS A 144 24.90 -8.02 -28.03
N VAL A 145 25.06 -6.70 -27.83
CA VAL A 145 24.51 -5.65 -28.71
C VAL A 145 25.51 -5.20 -29.79
N LYS A 146 26.61 -5.93 -29.98
CA LYS A 146 27.50 -5.83 -31.16
C LYS A 146 27.32 -7.02 -32.09
#